data_AF-E9J160-F1
#
_entry.id   AF-E9J160-F1
#
_cell.length_a   1.000
_cell.length_b   1.000
_cell.length_c   1.000
_cell.angle_alpha   90.00
_cell.angle_beta   90.00
_cell.angle_gamma   90.00
#
_symmetry.space_group_name_H-M   'P 1'
#
loop_
_entity.id
_entity.type
_entity.pdbx_description
1 polymer ?
#
loop_
_entity_poly.entity_id
_entity_poly.type
_entity_poly.pdbx_seq_one_letter_code
_entity_poly.pdbx_strand_id
1 'polypeptide(L)'
;MEDKNTFFKALNEYGKDFDALQNYFLSQGKKRGLSDVMIKNKEQIRHFYYRTWLKISKLLKFSDDVKKTTQELYGLINYGELRRKLPRIHEKVQLRLNELVYWGSTQVRLRGKTMRIKTPICRALRKLNQLEDWQEEIKLPSRITIELRPRNNMAWWQVQAASMNPRVRTLLPIQRRLSSLLIFLQQRWRLAKYTT
;
A
#
# COMPACT_ATOMS: atom_id res chain seq x y z
N MET A 1 8.98 -1.67 21.92
CA MET A 1 9.56 -1.62 20.55
C MET A 1 8.49 -1.39 19.49
N GLU A 2 7.29 -1.92 19.70
CA GLU A 2 6.20 -1.91 18.74
C GLU A 2 5.58 -0.52 18.51
N ASP A 3 5.33 0.26 19.57
CA ASP A 3 4.75 1.62 19.43
C ASP A 3 5.55 2.53 18.51
N LYS A 4 6.89 2.44 18.58
CA LYS A 4 7.79 3.19 17.70
C LYS A 4 7.67 2.73 16.25
N ASN A 5 7.52 1.43 16.02
CA ASN A 5 7.34 0.90 14.66
C ASN A 5 5.95 1.29 14.12
N THR A 6 4.92 1.26 14.96
CA THR A 6 3.56 1.75 14.63
C THR A 6 3.60 3.23 14.27
N PHE A 7 4.34 4.04 15.03
CA PHE A 7 4.53 5.46 14.72
C PHE A 7 5.14 5.68 13.34
N PHE A 8 6.26 5.03 13.01
CA PHE A 8 6.90 5.23 11.70
C PHE A 8 6.03 4.71 10.54
N LYS A 9 5.25 3.64 10.74
CA LYS A 9 4.27 3.20 9.75
C LYS A 9 3.17 4.24 9.54
N ALA A 10 2.63 4.79 10.62
CA ALA A 10 1.62 5.83 10.56
C ALA A 10 2.17 7.11 9.90
N LEU A 11 3.41 7.49 10.23
CA LEU A 11 4.10 8.64 9.62
C LEU A 11 4.30 8.45 8.11
N ASN A 12 4.66 7.24 7.67
CA ASN A 12 4.81 6.93 6.26
C ASN A 12 3.50 7.08 5.46
N GLU A 13 2.36 6.81 6.10
CA GLU A 13 1.03 6.87 5.49
C GLU A 13 0.45 8.29 5.51
N TYR A 14 0.48 8.96 6.67
CA TYR A 14 -0.25 10.22 6.90
C TYR A 14 0.65 11.46 6.99
N GLY A 15 1.97 11.30 7.14
CA GLY A 15 2.89 12.42 7.30
C GLY A 15 2.65 13.20 8.60
N LYS A 16 2.73 14.54 8.55
CA LYS A 16 2.58 15.45 9.70
C LYS A 16 1.10 15.74 10.04
N ASP A 17 0.21 14.78 9.83
CA ASP A 17 -1.20 14.87 10.22
C ASP A 17 -1.41 14.14 11.55
N PHE A 18 -1.37 14.90 12.65
CA PHE A 18 -1.46 14.30 13.99
C PHE A 18 -2.83 13.70 14.32
N ASP A 19 -3.89 14.19 13.68
CA ASP A 19 -5.24 13.64 13.85
C ASP A 19 -5.35 12.28 13.17
N ALA A 20 -4.88 12.17 11.92
CA ALA A 20 -4.81 10.90 11.21
C ALA A 20 -3.85 9.90 11.89
N LEU A 21 -2.72 10.37 12.42
CA LEU A 21 -1.81 9.54 13.22
C LEU A 21 -2.49 8.98 14.47
N GLN A 22 -3.22 9.80 15.23
CA GLN A 22 -3.96 9.33 16.41
C GLN A 22 -5.03 8.30 16.03
N ASN A 23 -5.80 8.56 14.98
CA ASN A 23 -6.80 7.62 14.47
C ASN A 23 -6.17 6.28 14.06
N TYR A 24 -4.99 6.30 13.45
CA TYR A 24 -4.25 5.07 13.15
C TYR A 24 -3.87 4.31 14.42
N PHE A 25 -3.34 4.99 15.43
CA PHE A 25 -3.03 4.37 16.72
C PHE A 25 -4.25 3.76 17.41
N LEU A 26 -5.39 4.45 17.37
CA LEU A 26 -6.68 3.94 17.86
C LEU A 26 -7.10 2.67 17.11
N SER A 27 -7.03 2.69 15.76
CA SER A 27 -7.38 1.54 14.94
C SER A 27 -6.48 0.33 15.18
N GLN A 28 -5.19 0.54 15.40
CA GLN A 28 -4.21 -0.51 15.67
C GLN A 28 -4.34 -1.03 17.10
N GLY A 29 -4.62 -0.16 18.08
CA GLY A 29 -4.86 -0.54 19.46
C GLY A 29 -6.10 -1.41 19.62
N LYS A 30 -7.21 -1.02 18.99
CA LYS A 30 -8.46 -1.81 18.96
C LYS A 30 -8.25 -3.20 18.34
N LYS A 31 -7.51 -3.28 17.22
CA LYS A 31 -7.14 -4.58 16.59
C LYS A 31 -6.31 -5.48 17.50
N ARG A 32 -5.61 -4.92 18.49
CA ARG A 32 -4.78 -5.64 19.46
C ARG A 32 -5.51 -5.90 20.78
N GLY A 33 -6.76 -5.47 20.92
CA GLY A 33 -7.51 -5.59 22.17
C GLY A 33 -7.00 -4.69 23.30
N LEU A 34 -6.25 -3.63 22.99
CA LEU A 34 -5.75 -2.68 23.98
C LEU A 34 -6.85 -1.70 24.41
N SER A 35 -6.86 -1.31 25.68
CA SER A 35 -7.77 -0.28 26.19
C SER A 35 -7.38 1.10 25.68
N ASP A 36 -8.35 2.00 25.52
CA ASP A 36 -8.11 3.36 24.99
C ASP A 36 -7.09 4.16 25.84
N VAL A 37 -7.00 3.86 27.14
CA VAL A 37 -6.03 4.48 28.06
C VAL A 37 -4.58 4.07 27.74
N MET A 38 -4.38 2.87 27.19
CA MET A 38 -3.05 2.40 26.78
C MET A 38 -2.63 2.93 25.41
N ILE A 39 -3.58 3.47 24.62
CA ILE A 39 -3.31 4.00 23.29
C ILE A 39 -2.71 5.41 23.42
N LYS A 40 -1.64 5.66 22.65
CA LYS A 40 -0.97 6.96 22.67
C LYS A 40 -1.90 8.07 22.20
N ASN A 41 -2.02 9.12 23.00
CA ASN A 41 -2.81 10.29 22.66
C ASN A 41 -2.07 11.21 21.66
N LYS A 42 -2.80 12.17 21.07
CA LYS A 42 -2.26 13.13 20.10
C LYS A 42 -1.01 13.86 20.61
N GLU A 43 -1.02 14.27 21.88
CA GLU A 43 0.09 15.01 22.49
C GLU A 43 1.35 14.15 22.61
N GLN A 44 1.22 12.90 23.07
CA GLN A 44 2.32 11.97 23.17
C GLN A 44 2.93 11.66 21.80
N ILE A 45 2.11 11.53 20.76
CA ILE A 45 2.55 11.35 19.37
C ILE A 45 3.31 12.60 18.89
N ARG A 46 2.78 13.80 19.16
CA ARG A 46 3.42 15.07 18.81
C ARG A 46 4.76 15.27 19.53
N HIS A 47 4.81 15.01 20.83
CA HIS A 47 6.04 15.04 21.63
C HIS A 47 7.07 14.04 21.08
N PHE A 48 6.66 12.83 20.73
CA PHE A 48 7.57 11.85 20.13
C PHE A 48 8.12 12.31 18.77
N TYR A 49 7.26 12.88 17.92
CA TYR A 49 7.64 13.45 16.64
C TYR A 49 8.74 14.52 16.81
N TYR A 50 8.48 15.56 17.62
CA TYR A 50 9.42 16.68 17.75
C TYR A 50 10.69 16.31 18.51
N ARG A 51 10.63 15.44 19.52
CA ARG A 51 11.83 14.95 20.21
C ARG A 51 12.71 14.11 19.28
N THR A 52 12.09 13.29 18.43
CA THR A 52 12.84 12.51 17.43
C THR A 52 13.44 13.44 16.38
N TRP A 53 12.67 14.42 15.91
CA TRP A 53 13.15 15.44 14.97
C TRP A 53 14.35 16.19 15.53
N LEU A 54 14.27 16.71 16.75
CA LEU A 54 15.37 17.44 17.40
C LEU A 54 16.65 16.61 17.51
N LYS A 55 16.52 15.29 17.69
CA LYS A 55 17.67 14.38 17.71
C LYS A 55 18.30 14.23 16.34
N ILE A 56 17.49 14.10 15.28
CA ILE A 56 17.98 13.82 13.93
C ILE A 56 18.33 15.10 13.15
N SER A 57 17.72 16.23 13.46
CA SER A 57 17.97 17.51 12.78
C SER A 57 19.42 17.96 12.99
N LYS A 58 20.01 17.70 14.16
CA LYS A 58 21.43 17.91 14.43
C LYS A 58 22.36 17.07 13.56
N LEU A 59 21.86 15.92 13.08
CA LEU A 59 22.62 14.99 12.25
C LEU A 59 22.51 15.36 10.77
N LEU A 60 21.47 16.08 10.38
CA LEU A 60 21.15 16.41 9.00
C LEU A 60 21.61 17.82 8.68
N LYS A 61 22.26 17.98 7.52
CA LYS A 61 22.41 19.30 6.90
C LYS A 61 21.34 19.38 5.83
N PHE A 62 20.59 20.46 5.73
CA PHE A 62 19.66 20.73 4.63
C PHE A 62 20.07 22.05 3.97
N SER A 63 19.72 22.25 2.69
CA SER A 63 19.79 23.59 2.10
C SER A 63 18.73 24.48 2.77
N ASP A 64 19.06 25.76 2.96
CA ASP A 64 18.16 26.74 3.58
C ASP A 64 16.87 26.95 2.76
N ASP A 65 16.89 26.62 1.47
CA ASP A 65 15.75 26.74 0.56
C ASP A 65 14.66 25.67 0.77
N VAL A 66 14.95 24.62 1.53
CA VAL A 66 14.00 23.51 1.74
C VAL A 66 13.03 23.86 2.87
N LYS A 67 11.72 23.82 2.60
CA LYS A 67 10.68 24.04 3.61
C LYS A 67 10.89 23.12 4.84
N LYS A 68 10.76 23.67 6.06
CA LYS A 68 10.95 22.92 7.32
C LYS A 68 10.14 21.63 7.39
N THR A 69 8.87 21.65 6.97
CA THR A 69 8.01 20.44 6.94
C THR A 69 8.58 19.34 6.02
N THR A 70 9.16 19.72 4.89
CA THR A 70 9.81 18.80 3.95
C THR A 70 11.05 18.19 4.60
N GLN A 71 11.88 19.00 5.25
CA GLN A 71 13.06 18.52 5.99
C GLN A 71 12.67 17.53 7.09
N GLU A 72 11.65 17.86 7.88
CA GLU A 72 11.14 17.02 8.97
C GLU A 72 10.67 15.65 8.46
N LEU A 73 9.86 15.63 7.40
CA LEU A 73 9.30 14.40 6.84
C LEU A 73 10.40 13.52 6.23
N TYR A 74 11.29 14.08 5.40
CA TYR A 74 12.40 13.30 4.85
C TYR A 74 13.31 12.75 5.94
N GLY A 75 13.66 13.56 6.94
CA GLY A 75 14.51 13.11 8.03
C GLY A 75 13.87 11.99 8.84
N LEU A 76 12.63 12.17 9.30
CA LEU A 76 11.96 11.21 10.17
C LEU A 76 11.62 9.89 9.45
N ILE A 77 11.19 9.96 8.19
CA ILE A 77 10.84 8.77 7.39
C ILE A 77 12.10 7.94 7.09
N ASN A 78 13.17 8.58 6.63
CA ASN A 78 14.44 7.90 6.37
C ASN A 78 15.07 7.35 7.66
N TYR A 79 14.96 8.08 8.77
CA TYR A 79 15.42 7.61 10.08
C TYR A 79 14.62 6.38 10.54
N GLY A 80 13.30 6.36 10.33
CA GLY A 80 12.44 5.22 10.61
C GLY A 80 12.87 3.97 9.86
N GLU A 81 13.19 4.11 8.56
CA GLU A 81 13.69 3.00 7.75
C GLU A 81 15.07 2.51 8.17
N LEU A 82 15.98 3.44 8.46
CA LEU A 82 17.31 3.10 8.95
C LEU A 82 17.22 2.33 10.27
N ARG A 83 16.39 2.80 11.21
CA ARG A 83 16.13 2.14 12.49
C ARG A 83 15.49 0.77 12.32
N ARG A 84 14.63 0.59 11.31
CA ARG A 84 13.98 -0.70 11.02
C ARG A 84 14.99 -1.74 10.55
N LYS A 85 15.95 -1.34 9.71
CA LYS A 85 16.97 -2.26 9.14
C LYS A 85 18.19 -2.44 10.04
N LEU A 86 18.50 -1.48 10.90
CA LEU A 86 19.64 -1.52 11.80
C LEU A 86 19.17 -1.65 13.26
N PRO A 87 19.31 -2.82 13.90
CA PRO A 87 18.88 -3.02 15.29
C PRO A 87 19.71 -2.22 16.30
N ARG A 88 20.93 -1.78 15.94
CA ARG A 88 21.76 -0.86 16.71
C ARG A 88 22.18 0.33 15.85
N ILE A 89 21.84 1.52 16.33
CA ILE A 89 22.15 2.81 15.71
C ILE A 89 23.45 3.32 16.36
N HIS A 90 24.58 3.21 15.65
CA HIS A 90 25.89 3.72 16.08
C HIS A 90 26.16 5.12 15.51
N GLU A 91 27.18 5.83 15.98
CA GLU A 91 27.54 7.21 15.54
C GLU A 91 27.63 7.40 14.02
N LYS A 92 28.01 6.35 13.26
CA LYS A 92 28.03 6.37 11.77
C LYS A 92 26.65 6.57 11.13
N VAL A 93 25.57 6.59 11.91
CA VAL A 93 24.20 6.89 11.46
C VAL A 93 24.07 8.29 10.88
N GLN A 94 24.86 9.27 11.36
CA GLN A 94 24.81 10.61 10.82
C GLN A 94 25.13 10.66 9.33
N LEU A 95 26.22 9.99 8.92
CA LEU A 95 26.65 9.94 7.53
C LEU A 95 25.62 9.17 6.68
N ARG A 96 25.16 8.01 7.17
CA ARG A 96 24.20 7.17 6.44
C ARG A 96 22.83 7.81 6.28
N LEU A 97 22.37 8.57 7.29
CA LEU A 97 21.10 9.28 7.22
C LEU A 97 21.17 10.46 6.25
N ASN A 98 22.26 11.24 6.25
CA ASN A 98 22.46 12.27 5.22
C ASN A 98 22.50 11.64 3.82
N GLU A 99 23.32 10.60 3.61
CA GLU A 99 23.37 9.93 2.31
C GLU A 99 21.99 9.44 1.85
N LEU A 100 21.22 8.86 2.76
CA LEU A 100 19.89 8.34 2.46
C LEU A 100 18.89 9.46 2.13
N VAL A 101 18.94 10.60 2.83
CA VAL A 101 18.07 11.75 2.56
C VAL A 101 18.43 12.43 1.23
N TYR A 102 19.72 12.61 0.93
CA TYR A 102 20.17 13.31 -0.26
C TYR A 102 20.17 12.46 -1.53
N TRP A 103 20.70 11.24 -1.45
CA TRP A 103 20.88 10.35 -2.61
C TRP A 103 19.74 9.32 -2.74
N GLY A 104 18.79 9.31 -1.82
CA GLY A 104 17.70 8.33 -1.78
C GLY A 104 18.15 6.90 -1.48
N SER A 105 19.45 6.65 -1.26
CA SER A 105 19.97 5.34 -0.90
C SER A 105 21.33 5.40 -0.22
N THR A 106 21.58 4.44 0.67
CA THR A 106 22.87 4.25 1.35
C THR A 106 23.19 2.76 1.44
N GLN A 107 24.46 2.41 1.59
CA GLN A 107 24.91 1.02 1.78
C GLN A 107 25.43 0.85 3.20
N VAL A 108 24.95 -0.18 3.90
CA VAL A 108 25.37 -0.50 5.27
C VAL A 108 25.78 -1.96 5.36
N ARG A 109 26.93 -2.22 6.01
CA ARG A 109 27.36 -3.58 6.33
C ARG A 109 26.76 -4.02 7.66
N LEU A 110 26.05 -5.14 7.66
CA LEU A 110 25.47 -5.75 8.86
C LEU A 110 25.78 -7.25 8.84
N ARG A 111 26.35 -7.78 9.93
CA ARG A 111 26.69 -9.22 10.07
C ARG A 111 27.49 -9.77 8.87
N GLY A 112 28.50 -9.02 8.41
CA GLY A 112 29.36 -9.41 7.30
C GLY A 112 28.77 -9.27 5.89
N LYS A 113 27.48 -8.90 5.74
CA LYS A 113 26.85 -8.65 4.44
C LYS A 113 26.62 -7.17 4.19
N THR A 114 26.95 -6.69 3.00
CA THR A 114 26.62 -5.33 2.55
C THR A 114 25.16 -5.29 2.10
N MET A 115 24.36 -4.40 2.67
CA MET A 115 22.94 -4.22 2.35
C MET A 115 22.68 -2.81 1.86
N ARG A 116 21.90 -2.66 0.78
CA ARG A 116 21.43 -1.36 0.31
C ARG A 116 20.12 -0.98 1.00
N ILE A 117 20.11 0.19 1.60
CA ILE A 117 18.95 0.84 2.19
C ILE A 117 18.53 1.95 1.23
N LYS A 118 17.25 2.01 0.89
CA LYS A 118 16.67 3.03 0.01
C LYS A 118 15.61 3.80 0.78
N THR A 119 15.40 5.06 0.41
CA THR A 119 14.27 5.85 0.89
C THR A 119 12.99 5.11 0.55
N PRO A 120 12.08 4.93 1.52
CA PRO A 120 10.87 4.17 1.30
C PRO A 120 9.97 4.93 0.34
N ILE A 121 9.33 4.22 -0.58
CA ILE A 121 8.21 4.77 -1.34
C ILE A 121 7.01 4.73 -0.38
N CYS A 122 6.60 5.89 0.12
CA CYS A 122 5.48 5.99 1.03
C CYS A 122 4.55 7.14 0.64
N ARG A 123 3.29 7.05 1.07
CA ARG A 123 2.26 8.02 0.71
C ARG A 123 2.62 9.45 1.13
N ALA A 124 3.19 9.62 2.32
CA ALA A 124 3.62 10.93 2.80
C ALA A 124 4.68 11.59 1.90
N LEU A 125 5.71 10.85 1.46
CA LEU A 125 6.73 11.38 0.54
C LEU A 125 6.19 11.56 -0.88
N ARG A 126 5.29 10.68 -1.34
CA ARG A 126 4.62 10.84 -2.64
C ARG A 126 3.80 12.13 -2.67
N LYS A 127 2.99 12.38 -1.65
CA LYS A 127 2.22 13.62 -1.50
C LYS A 127 3.13 14.85 -1.43
N LEU A 128 4.22 14.78 -0.65
CA LEU A 128 5.19 15.85 -0.51
C LEU A 128 5.84 16.23 -1.86
N ASN A 129 6.14 15.23 -2.69
CA ASN A 129 6.77 15.40 -4.00
C ASN A 129 5.76 15.56 -5.14
N GLN A 130 4.45 15.68 -4.85
CA GLN A 130 3.39 15.80 -5.86
C GLN A 130 3.36 14.61 -6.86
N LEU A 131 3.68 13.40 -6.37
CA LEU A 131 3.68 12.14 -7.12
C LEU A 131 2.40 11.32 -6.90
N GLU A 132 1.28 11.99 -6.60
CA GLU A 132 0.02 11.34 -6.24
C GLU A 132 -0.57 10.51 -7.41
N ASP A 133 -0.34 10.94 -8.65
CA ASP A 133 -0.92 10.34 -9.87
C ASP A 133 -0.45 8.91 -10.19
N TRP A 134 0.67 8.45 -9.62
CA TRP A 134 1.34 7.23 -10.12
C TRP A 134 0.93 5.89 -9.51
N GLN A 135 -0.03 5.84 -8.57
CA GLN A 135 -0.47 4.59 -7.93
C GLN A 135 -1.54 4.88 -6.87
N GLU A 136 -2.78 5.13 -7.27
CA GLU A 136 -3.84 4.41 -6.54
C GLU A 136 -3.76 2.98 -7.07
N GLU A 137 -3.45 2.00 -6.22
CA GLU A 137 -3.61 0.60 -6.60
C GLU A 137 -5.05 0.46 -7.10
N ILE A 138 -5.24 0.20 -8.40
CA ILE A 138 -6.55 -0.07 -8.97
C ILE A 138 -7.09 -1.29 -8.22
N LYS A 139 -7.95 -1.05 -7.23
CA LYS A 139 -8.61 -2.10 -6.46
C LYS A 139 -9.64 -2.74 -7.38
N LEU A 140 -9.21 -3.80 -8.06
CA LEU A 140 -10.11 -4.60 -8.87
C LEU A 140 -11.14 -5.30 -7.96
N PRO A 141 -12.41 -5.37 -8.37
CA PRO A 141 -13.43 -6.07 -7.60
C PRO A 141 -13.14 -7.58 -7.57
N SER A 142 -13.52 -8.25 -6.48
CA SER A 142 -13.33 -9.71 -6.33
C SER A 142 -14.15 -10.52 -7.33
N ARG A 143 -15.27 -9.96 -7.81
CA ARG A 143 -16.17 -10.56 -8.79
C ARG A 143 -16.58 -9.53 -9.84
N ILE A 144 -16.74 -10.00 -11.08
CA ILE A 144 -17.19 -9.23 -12.22
C ILE A 144 -18.48 -9.84 -12.79
N THR A 145 -19.37 -9.00 -13.29
CA THR A 145 -20.54 -9.45 -14.03
C THR A 145 -20.17 -9.59 -15.50
N ILE A 146 -20.39 -10.78 -16.06
CA ILE A 146 -20.23 -11.04 -17.49
C ILE A 146 -21.61 -11.16 -18.11
N GLU A 147 -21.85 -10.39 -19.16
CA GLU A 147 -23.04 -10.45 -19.99
C GLU A 147 -22.67 -10.91 -21.40
N LEU A 148 -23.31 -11.98 -21.87
CA LEU A 148 -23.16 -12.51 -23.21
C LEU A 148 -24.45 -12.27 -23.98
N ARG A 149 -24.32 -11.65 -25.15
CA ARG A 149 -25.41 -11.38 -26.08
C ARG A 149 -25.15 -12.10 -27.41
N PRO A 150 -26.20 -12.57 -28.09
CA PRO A 150 -26.03 -13.19 -29.39
C PRO A 150 -25.61 -12.13 -30.40
N ARG A 151 -24.63 -12.47 -31.24
CA ARG A 151 -24.10 -11.57 -32.26
C ARG A 151 -25.13 -11.28 -33.37
N ASN A 152 -25.96 -12.26 -33.69
CA ASN A 152 -26.95 -12.19 -34.77
C ASN A 152 -28.17 -13.07 -34.43
N ASN A 153 -29.22 -12.94 -35.25
CA ASN A 153 -30.47 -13.68 -35.07
C ASN A 153 -30.26 -15.20 -35.18
N MET A 154 -29.33 -15.66 -36.03
CA MET A 154 -29.03 -17.08 -36.17
C MET A 154 -28.49 -17.68 -34.86
N ALA A 155 -27.54 -17.00 -34.20
CA ALA A 155 -27.02 -17.42 -32.91
C ALA A 155 -28.09 -17.37 -31.80
N TRP A 156 -28.98 -16.37 -31.85
CA TRP A 156 -30.12 -16.30 -30.95
C TRP A 156 -31.04 -17.53 -31.10
N TRP A 157 -31.41 -17.88 -32.33
CA TRP A 157 -32.26 -19.02 -32.64
C TRP A 157 -31.62 -20.35 -32.24
N GLN A 158 -30.32 -20.54 -32.46
CA GLN A 158 -29.61 -21.75 -32.07
C GLN A 158 -29.66 -22.00 -30.56
N VAL A 159 -29.43 -20.96 -29.75
CA VAL A 159 -29.49 -21.06 -28.28
C VAL A 159 -30.93 -21.28 -27.79
N GLN A 160 -31.89 -20.59 -28.41
CA GLN A 160 -33.31 -20.75 -28.11
C GLN A 160 -33.81 -22.17 -28.45
N ALA A 161 -33.38 -22.74 -29.59
CA ALA A 161 -33.72 -24.09 -30.01
C ALA A 161 -33.16 -25.17 -29.06
N ALA A 162 -32.08 -24.86 -28.35
CA ALA A 162 -31.56 -25.70 -27.27
C ALA A 162 -32.31 -25.49 -25.93
N SER A 163 -33.44 -24.77 -25.92
CA SER A 163 -34.23 -24.40 -24.73
C SER A 163 -33.41 -23.64 -23.67
N MET A 164 -32.47 -22.82 -24.12
CA MET A 164 -31.54 -22.09 -23.26
C MET A 164 -31.69 -20.58 -23.43
N ASN A 165 -31.34 -19.80 -22.39
CA ASN A 165 -31.46 -18.35 -22.44
C ASN A 165 -30.37 -17.73 -23.36
N PRO A 166 -30.74 -17.05 -24.45
CA PRO A 166 -29.79 -16.43 -25.38
C PRO A 166 -29.08 -15.20 -24.81
N ARG A 167 -29.55 -14.62 -23.70
CA ARG A 167 -28.92 -13.50 -23.00
C ARG A 167 -28.43 -13.97 -21.63
N VAL A 168 -27.19 -14.46 -21.58
CA VAL A 168 -26.61 -14.99 -20.34
C VAL A 168 -25.96 -13.86 -19.56
N ARG A 169 -26.32 -13.73 -18.28
CA ARG A 169 -25.66 -12.85 -17.33
C ARG A 169 -25.21 -13.65 -16.12
N THR A 170 -23.94 -13.57 -15.76
CA THR A 170 -23.37 -14.34 -14.64
C THR A 170 -22.33 -13.54 -13.87
N LEU A 171 -22.18 -13.83 -12.58
CA LEU A 171 -21.20 -13.22 -11.68
C LEU A 171 -20.04 -14.18 -11.45
N LEU A 172 -18.83 -13.80 -11.86
CA LEU A 172 -17.64 -14.67 -11.78
C LEU A 172 -16.51 -14.00 -11.00
N PRO A 173 -15.68 -14.78 -10.27
CA PRO A 173 -14.43 -14.27 -9.71
C PRO A 173 -13.54 -13.69 -10.82
N ILE A 174 -12.89 -12.56 -10.56
CA ILE A 174 -12.06 -11.88 -11.57
C ILE A 174 -10.87 -12.72 -12.05
N GLN A 175 -10.44 -13.70 -11.25
CA GLN A 175 -9.36 -14.63 -11.59
C GLN A 175 -9.80 -15.76 -12.52
N ARG A 176 -11.10 -15.95 -12.76
CA ARG A 176 -11.60 -17.01 -13.66
C ARG A 176 -11.37 -16.60 -15.12
N ARG A 177 -10.76 -17.51 -15.89
CA ARG A 177 -10.59 -17.33 -17.34
C ARG A 177 -11.94 -17.35 -18.05
N LEU A 178 -12.15 -16.41 -18.96
CA LEU A 178 -13.33 -16.35 -19.81
C LEU A 178 -13.54 -17.66 -20.60
N SER A 179 -12.45 -18.31 -21.02
CA SER A 179 -12.52 -19.59 -21.73
C SER A 179 -13.28 -20.68 -20.97
N SER A 180 -13.18 -20.73 -19.64
CA SER A 180 -13.91 -21.71 -18.84
C SER A 180 -15.43 -21.48 -18.91
N LEU A 181 -15.88 -20.23 -18.91
CA LEU A 181 -17.30 -19.90 -19.11
C LEU A 181 -17.76 -20.28 -20.52
N LEU A 182 -16.95 -19.98 -21.53
CA LEU A 182 -17.29 -20.29 -22.93
C LEU A 182 -17.39 -21.79 -23.18
N ILE A 183 -16.44 -22.59 -22.68
CA ILE A 183 -16.47 -24.06 -22.80
C ILE A 183 -17.72 -24.62 -22.12
N PHE A 184 -18.04 -24.12 -20.92
CA PHE A 184 -19.25 -24.54 -20.20
C PHE A 184 -20.53 -24.26 -21.01
N LEU A 185 -20.67 -23.06 -21.58
CA LEU A 185 -21.82 -22.71 -22.40
C LEU A 185 -21.87 -23.52 -23.71
N GLN A 186 -20.72 -23.74 -24.36
CA GLN A 186 -20.63 -24.56 -25.56
C GLN A 186 -21.06 -26.00 -25.32
N GLN A 187 -20.76 -26.59 -24.14
CA GLN A 187 -21.22 -27.93 -23.79
C GLN A 187 -22.73 -27.93 -23.51
N ARG A 188 -23.24 -26.92 -22.79
CA ARG A 188 -24.66 -26.82 -22.43
C ARG A 188 -25.58 -26.50 -23.62
N TRP A 189 -25.09 -25.80 -24.63
CA TRP A 189 -25.85 -25.46 -25.83
C TRP A 189 -25.71 -26.50 -26.94
N ARG A 190 -25.13 -27.68 -26.65
CA ARG A 190 -25.21 -28.80 -27.58
C ARG A 190 -26.66 -29.24 -27.69
N LEU A 191 -27.19 -29.19 -28.90
CA LEU A 191 -28.47 -29.80 -29.23
C LEU A 191 -28.38 -31.28 -28.84
N ALA A 192 -29.30 -31.75 -27.99
CA ALA A 192 -29.51 -33.18 -27.82
C ALA A 192 -29.82 -33.72 -29.21
N LYS A 193 -28.90 -34.50 -29.78
CA LYS A 193 -29.18 -35.23 -31.00
C LYS A 193 -30.28 -36.21 -30.63
N TYR A 194 -31.52 -35.91 -31.01
CA TYR A 194 -32.55 -36.94 -31.08
C TYR A 194 -32.10 -37.90 -32.17
N THR A 195 -31.48 -39.00 -31.77
CA THR A 195 -31.26 -40.14 -32.67
C THR A 195 -32.66 -40.63 -33.04
N THR A 196 -33.05 -40.42 -34.29
CA THR A 196 -34.28 -40.97 -34.87
C THR A 196 -34.01 -42.42 -35.27
#